data_AF-A0A4W3GAM0-F1
#
_entry.id   AF-A0A4W3GAM0-F1
#
_cell.length_a   1.000
_cell.length_b   1.000
_cell.length_c   1.000
_cell.angle_alpha   90.00
_cell.angle_beta   90.00
_cell.angle_gamma   90.00
#
_symmetry.space_group_name_H-M   'P 1'
#
loop_
_entity.id
_entity.type
_entity.pdbx_description
1 polymer ?
#
loop_
_entity_poly.entity_id
_entity_poly.type
_entity_poly.pdbx_seq_one_letter_code
_entity_poly.pdbx_strand_id
1 'polypeptide(L)'
;MGLLDAQQCTYFQNSICHCKGYFCVERKWRGCETCRKHSLGPVGEGVKKKGTIWEDYVYETCPHGTYSDNVSTEECKPWTKCKELNKLVVRPGNASMDAECKEKINIAHILLIVIPVMTVAIGGVLGILYWKRRAVRKHTANDVDKTRLGNNQKEENVNLSIQISNERHDSGIGSSDTSHRTNLENIEEGAANT
;
A
#
# COMPACT_ATOMS: atom_id res chain seq x y z
N MET A 1 -44.77 14.40 38.70
CA MET A 1 -44.51 15.79 39.13
C MET A 1 -44.13 16.59 37.89
N GLY A 2 -44.91 17.61 37.52
CA GLY A 2 -44.68 18.39 36.28
C GLY A 2 -45.48 19.70 36.19
N LEU A 3 -46.20 20.05 37.27
CA LEU A 3 -46.95 21.30 37.40
C LEU A 3 -46.05 22.38 38.01
N LEU A 4 -46.24 23.61 37.57
CA LEU A 4 -45.57 24.81 38.05
C LEU A 4 -46.59 25.95 38.13
N ASP A 5 -46.51 26.79 39.16
CA ASP A 5 -47.42 27.92 39.31
C ASP A 5 -47.16 28.97 38.22
N ALA A 6 -48.11 29.08 37.29
CA ALA A 6 -48.15 30.12 36.28
C ALA A 6 -48.70 31.44 36.87
N GLN A 7 -49.56 31.34 37.87
CA GLN A 7 -50.05 32.49 38.64
C GLN A 7 -50.07 32.13 40.12
N GLN A 8 -49.50 33.00 40.95
CA GLN A 8 -49.53 32.86 42.41
C GLN A 8 -50.94 33.10 42.97
N CYS A 9 -51.23 32.49 44.11
CA CYS A 9 -52.47 32.76 44.83
C CYS A 9 -52.51 34.20 45.35
N THR A 10 -53.70 34.79 45.36
CA THR A 10 -54.01 36.06 46.00
C THR A 10 -55.13 35.85 47.03
N TYR A 11 -55.42 36.86 47.84
CA TYR A 11 -56.47 36.76 48.87
C TYR A 11 -57.86 36.37 48.30
N PHE A 12 -58.15 36.72 47.05
CA PHE A 12 -59.44 36.42 46.41
C PHE A 12 -59.36 35.39 45.27
N GLN A 13 -58.18 34.89 44.93
CA GLN A 13 -57.99 33.99 43.78
C GLN A 13 -56.97 32.89 44.09
N ASN A 14 -57.33 31.65 43.78
CA ASN A 14 -56.42 30.51 43.87
C ASN A 14 -55.29 30.63 42.83
N SER A 15 -54.18 29.94 43.09
CA SER A 15 -53.08 29.82 42.12
C SER A 15 -53.54 29.08 40.85
N ILE A 16 -52.87 29.37 39.74
CA ILE A 16 -53.04 28.65 38.47
C ILE A 16 -51.75 27.89 38.19
N CYS A 17 -51.87 26.57 38.03
CA CYS A 17 -50.74 25.69 37.72
C CYS A 17 -50.73 25.32 36.23
N HIS A 18 -49.57 25.36 35.57
CA HIS A 18 -49.35 24.87 34.20
C HIS A 18 -48.23 23.83 34.16
N CYS A 19 -48.14 23.10 33.05
CA CYS A 19 -47.13 22.08 32.85
C CYS A 19 -45.80 22.69 32.36
N LYS A 20 -44.65 22.28 32.93
CA LYS A 20 -43.32 22.73 32.48
C LYS A 20 -42.54 21.59 31.82
N GLY A 21 -42.44 21.60 30.49
CA GLY A 21 -41.81 20.52 29.70
C GLY A 21 -42.70 19.29 29.49
N TYR A 22 -44.00 19.44 29.76
CA TYR A 22 -45.06 18.45 29.67
C TYR A 22 -46.28 19.15 29.06
N PHE A 23 -47.23 18.38 28.52
CA PHE A 23 -48.53 18.90 28.09
C PHE A 23 -49.64 18.49 29.06
N CYS A 24 -50.68 19.31 29.10
CA CYS A 24 -51.83 19.09 29.94
C CYS A 24 -52.80 18.09 29.30
N VAL A 25 -53.12 17.02 30.02
CA VAL A 25 -54.14 16.05 29.58
C VAL A 25 -55.49 16.32 30.23
N GLU A 26 -55.49 16.98 31.39
CA GLU A 26 -56.70 17.26 32.16
C GLU A 26 -56.72 18.71 32.62
N ARG A 27 -57.64 19.49 32.04
CA ARG A 27 -57.79 20.92 32.32
C ARG A 27 -58.70 21.13 33.52
N LYS A 28 -58.27 21.97 34.44
CA LYS A 28 -59.06 22.41 35.60
C LYS A 28 -59.11 23.92 35.64
N TRP A 29 -60.30 24.47 35.42
CA TRP A 29 -60.51 25.92 35.33
C TRP A 29 -59.59 26.57 34.27
N ARG A 30 -58.65 27.42 34.69
CA ARG A 30 -57.64 28.08 33.84
C ARG A 30 -56.25 27.42 33.92
N GLY A 31 -56.13 26.31 34.64
CA GLY A 31 -54.89 25.58 34.86
C GLY A 31 -54.96 24.13 34.38
N CYS A 32 -53.90 23.38 34.69
CA CYS A 32 -53.79 21.96 34.45
C CYS A 32 -53.80 21.20 35.76
N GLU A 33 -54.52 20.09 35.81
CA GLU A 33 -54.51 19.16 36.95
C GLU A 33 -53.50 18.03 36.74
N THR A 34 -53.46 17.47 35.52
CA THR A 34 -52.60 16.34 35.19
C THR A 34 -51.71 16.64 33.98
N CYS A 35 -50.39 16.57 34.18
CA CYS A 35 -49.39 16.75 33.15
C CYS A 35 -48.85 15.41 32.64
N ARG A 36 -48.71 15.27 31.31
CA ARG A 36 -48.08 14.12 30.65
C ARG A 36 -46.86 14.57 29.86
N LYS A 37 -45.81 13.76 29.87
CA LYS A 37 -44.58 14.07 29.14
C LYS A 37 -44.90 14.10 27.65
N HIS A 38 -44.29 15.02 26.94
CA HIS A 38 -44.35 15.02 25.49
C HIS A 38 -43.86 13.69 24.91
N SER A 39 -44.59 13.17 23.93
CA SER A 39 -44.19 11.97 23.20
C SER A 39 -42.95 12.28 22.35
N LEU A 40 -42.09 11.28 22.18
CA LEU A 40 -40.94 11.36 21.28
C LEU A 40 -41.33 10.79 19.91
N GLY A 41 -40.81 11.39 18.84
CA GLY A 41 -40.98 10.89 17.48
C GLY A 41 -40.15 9.62 17.29
N PRO A 42 -40.68 8.57 16.66
CA PRO A 42 -39.89 7.41 16.31
C PRO A 42 -38.88 7.74 15.21
N VAL A 43 -37.89 6.86 15.04
CA VAL A 43 -36.97 6.90 13.89
C VAL A 43 -37.79 6.88 12.59
N GLY A 44 -37.44 7.74 11.62
CA GLY A 44 -38.22 7.92 10.41
C GLY A 44 -39.25 9.04 10.45
N GLU A 45 -39.53 9.60 11.63
CA GLU A 45 -40.46 10.70 11.82
C GLU A 45 -39.79 11.91 12.47
N GLY A 46 -40.27 13.09 12.11
CA GLY A 46 -39.82 14.37 12.68
C GLY A 46 -41.00 15.26 13.06
N VAL A 47 -40.71 16.31 13.82
CA VAL A 47 -41.74 17.24 14.32
C VAL A 47 -42.39 18.00 13.16
N LYS A 48 -43.69 17.80 12.99
CA LYS A 48 -44.56 18.61 12.11
C LYS A 48 -45.14 19.82 12.84
N LYS A 49 -45.58 19.60 14.09
CA LYS A 49 -46.14 20.65 14.96
C LYS A 49 -45.49 20.54 16.33
N LYS A 50 -44.94 21.66 16.82
CA LYS A 50 -44.34 21.73 18.16
C LYS A 50 -45.42 21.52 19.22
N GLY A 51 -45.07 20.76 20.25
CA GLY A 51 -45.90 20.60 21.45
C GLY A 51 -46.09 21.94 22.16
N THR A 52 -47.21 22.07 22.86
CA THR A 52 -47.54 23.21 23.71
C THR A 52 -47.90 22.71 25.11
N ILE A 53 -48.18 23.63 26.03
CA ILE A 53 -48.68 23.25 27.36
C ILE A 53 -50.04 22.53 27.31
N TRP A 54 -50.75 22.56 26.18
CA TRP A 54 -52.09 21.96 26.02
C TRP A 54 -52.12 20.80 25.03
N GLU A 55 -51.12 20.68 24.17
CA GLU A 55 -51.10 19.72 23.07
C GLU A 55 -49.73 19.05 22.98
N ASP A 56 -49.70 17.76 22.66
CA ASP A 56 -48.45 17.07 22.42
C ASP A 56 -47.80 17.48 21.08
N TYR A 57 -46.55 17.06 20.86
CA TYR A 57 -45.92 17.14 19.56
C TYR A 57 -46.69 16.31 18.54
N VAL A 58 -46.80 16.83 17.32
CA VAL A 58 -47.31 16.07 16.17
C VAL A 58 -46.13 15.74 15.29
N TYR A 59 -45.99 14.46 14.98
CA TYR A 59 -44.94 13.91 14.13
C TYR A 59 -45.48 13.58 12.75
N GLU A 60 -44.60 13.62 11.76
CA GLU A 60 -44.86 13.12 10.43
C GLU A 60 -43.68 12.32 9.90
N THR A 61 -43.98 11.34 9.02
CA THR A 61 -42.95 10.63 8.28
C THR A 61 -42.09 11.62 7.49
N CYS A 62 -40.77 11.50 7.60
CA CYS A 62 -39.87 12.44 6.95
C CYS A 62 -40.09 12.46 5.44
N PRO A 63 -40.35 13.65 4.85
CA PRO A 63 -40.54 13.76 3.41
C PRO A 63 -39.26 13.42 2.66
N HIS A 64 -39.41 13.05 1.38
CA HIS A 64 -38.28 12.68 0.53
C HIS A 64 -37.23 13.80 0.48
N GLY A 65 -35.96 13.44 0.68
CA GLY A 65 -34.87 14.40 0.84
C GLY A 65 -34.52 14.71 2.29
N THR A 66 -35.24 14.13 3.26
CA THR A 66 -34.99 14.32 4.69
C THR A 66 -35.03 13.00 5.47
N TYR A 67 -34.44 12.98 6.67
CA TYR A 67 -34.37 11.82 7.55
C TYR A 67 -34.39 12.19 9.05
N SER A 68 -34.74 11.21 9.88
CA SER A 68 -34.60 11.24 11.34
C SER A 68 -34.07 9.88 11.79
N ASP A 69 -32.85 9.87 12.34
CA ASP A 69 -32.09 8.67 12.68
C ASP A 69 -32.20 8.25 14.16
N ASN A 70 -32.90 9.04 14.96
CA ASN A 70 -33.05 8.82 16.39
C ASN A 70 -34.47 9.08 16.88
N VAL A 71 -34.77 8.56 18.08
CA VAL A 71 -36.02 8.88 18.78
C VAL A 71 -35.86 10.25 19.42
N SER A 72 -36.50 11.27 18.86
CA SER A 72 -36.28 12.67 19.26
C SER A 72 -37.50 13.57 19.09
N THR A 73 -37.38 14.82 19.54
CA THR A 73 -38.34 15.89 19.28
C THR A 73 -37.80 16.88 18.25
N GLU A 74 -36.93 16.42 17.35
CA GLU A 74 -36.31 17.24 16.30
C GLU A 74 -37.14 17.19 15.01
N GLU A 75 -36.98 18.21 14.17
CA GLU A 75 -37.50 18.21 12.81
C GLU A 75 -36.62 17.31 11.92
N CYS A 76 -37.15 16.83 10.80
CA CYS A 76 -36.38 16.00 9.87
C CYS A 76 -35.18 16.76 9.30
N LYS A 77 -34.02 16.11 9.30
CA LYS A 77 -32.75 16.66 8.79
C LYS A 77 -32.65 16.43 7.28
N PRO A 78 -32.11 17.36 6.48
CA PRO A 78 -31.91 17.12 5.06
C PRO A 78 -30.85 16.03 4.82
N TRP A 79 -31.02 15.25 3.76
CA TRP A 79 -30.00 14.29 3.35
C TRP A 79 -28.71 14.99 2.93
N THR A 80 -27.58 14.33 3.18
CA THR A 80 -26.28 14.72 2.67
C THR A 80 -26.30 14.73 1.14
N LYS A 81 -26.02 15.89 0.56
CA LYS A 81 -26.01 16.08 -0.90
C LYS A 81 -24.64 15.72 -1.47
N CYS A 82 -24.39 14.43 -1.68
CA CYS A 82 -23.08 13.93 -2.17
C CYS A 82 -22.60 14.63 -3.46
N LYS A 83 -23.52 15.00 -4.35
CA LYS A 83 -23.19 15.69 -5.61
C LYS A 83 -22.55 17.07 -5.38
N GLU A 84 -23.06 17.83 -4.40
CA GLU A 84 -22.51 19.14 -4.03
C GLU A 84 -21.13 18.99 -3.37
N LEU A 85 -20.87 17.85 -2.71
CA LEU A 85 -19.58 17.49 -2.13
C LEU A 85 -18.57 16.88 -3.13
N ASN A 86 -18.91 16.81 -4.43
CA ASN A 86 -18.12 16.09 -5.43
C ASN A 86 -17.89 14.59 -5.14
N LYS A 87 -18.76 13.97 -4.32
CA LYS A 87 -18.73 12.56 -3.97
C LYS A 87 -19.75 11.75 -4.76
N LEU A 88 -19.60 10.43 -4.78
CA LEU A 88 -20.57 9.49 -5.34
C LEU A 88 -21.52 9.01 -4.23
N VAL A 89 -22.81 8.92 -4.52
CA VAL A 89 -23.79 8.29 -3.61
C VAL A 89 -23.57 6.77 -3.64
N VAL A 90 -23.26 6.18 -2.49
CA VAL A 90 -23.13 4.71 -2.33
C VAL A 90 -24.45 4.10 -1.88
N ARG A 91 -25.12 4.76 -0.94
CA ARG A 91 -26.47 4.40 -0.50
C ARG A 91 -27.36 5.63 -0.52
N PRO A 92 -28.54 5.57 -1.15
CA PRO A 92 -29.50 6.66 -1.06
C PRO A 92 -30.01 6.79 0.38
N GLY A 93 -30.29 8.03 0.81
CA GLY A 93 -30.98 8.27 2.06
C GLY A 93 -32.43 7.79 2.00
N ASN A 94 -33.04 7.59 3.16
CA ASN A 94 -34.47 7.35 3.31
C ASN A 94 -34.99 8.10 4.54
N ALA A 95 -36.25 7.90 4.94
CA ALA A 95 -36.82 8.61 6.09
C ALA A 95 -36.05 8.37 7.40
N SER A 96 -35.39 7.23 7.56
CA SER A 96 -34.69 6.81 8.79
C SER A 96 -33.17 6.94 8.75
N MET A 97 -32.57 7.17 7.57
CA MET A 97 -31.12 7.19 7.41
C MET A 97 -30.68 8.22 6.38
N ASP A 98 -29.51 8.80 6.62
CA ASP A 98 -28.88 9.71 5.69
C ASP A 98 -28.36 9.00 4.42
N ALA A 99 -28.10 9.78 3.37
CA ALA A 99 -27.39 9.33 2.20
C ALA A 99 -25.89 9.14 2.50
N GLU A 100 -25.33 8.00 2.09
CA GLU A 100 -23.91 7.70 2.26
C GLU A 100 -23.11 8.10 1.01
N CYS A 101 -22.03 8.84 1.22
CA CYS A 101 -21.16 9.34 0.16
C CYS A 101 -19.77 8.69 0.17
N LYS A 102 -19.18 8.48 -1.01
CA LYS A 102 -17.80 8.03 -1.17
C LYS A 102 -17.01 8.92 -2.11
N GLU A 103 -15.71 9.06 -1.86
CA GLU A 103 -14.82 9.83 -2.72
C GLU A 103 -14.82 9.32 -4.15
N LYS A 104 -14.77 10.26 -5.10
CA LYS A 104 -14.53 9.92 -6.50
C LYS A 104 -13.05 9.57 -6.65
N ILE A 105 -12.78 8.37 -7.14
CA ILE A 105 -11.43 7.96 -7.48
C ILE A 105 -11.10 8.54 -8.85
N ASN A 106 -10.17 9.48 -8.90
CA ASN A 106 -9.67 10.05 -10.15
C ASN A 106 -8.62 9.10 -10.76
N ILE A 107 -9.08 8.08 -11.49
CA ILE A 107 -8.20 7.07 -12.09
C ILE A 107 -7.13 7.73 -12.97
N ALA A 108 -7.48 8.78 -13.72
CA ALA A 108 -6.51 9.53 -14.53
C ALA A 108 -5.36 10.11 -13.69
N HIS A 109 -5.66 10.67 -12.52
CA HIS A 109 -4.65 11.21 -11.61
C HIS A 109 -3.80 10.11 -10.97
N ILE A 110 -4.39 8.96 -10.66
CA ILE A 110 -3.66 7.79 -10.16
C ILE A 110 -2.70 7.26 -11.22
N LEU A 111 -3.16 7.12 -12.47
CA LEU A 111 -2.31 6.67 -13.58
C LEU A 111 -1.16 7.64 -13.84
N LEU A 112 -1.41 8.95 -13.75
CA LEU A 112 -0.36 9.98 -13.87
C LEU A 112 0.76 9.79 -12.86
N ILE A 113 0.46 9.37 -11.63
CA ILE A 113 1.47 9.16 -10.58
C ILE A 113 2.12 7.77 -10.66
N VAL A 114 1.33 6.73 -10.90
CA VAL A 114 1.82 5.34 -10.85
C VAL A 114 2.74 5.03 -12.03
N ILE A 115 2.43 5.52 -13.23
CA ILE A 115 3.23 5.27 -14.44
C ILE A 115 4.69 5.76 -14.30
N PRO A 116 4.98 7.03 -13.93
CA PRO A 116 6.35 7.51 -13.81
C PRO A 116 7.12 6.84 -12.67
N VAL A 117 6.46 6.50 -11.56
CA VAL A 117 7.12 5.77 -10.46
C VAL A 117 7.56 4.39 -10.93
N MET A 118 6.70 3.70 -11.69
CA MET A 118 7.03 2.39 -12.24
C MET A 118 8.13 2.47 -13.30
N THR A 119 8.13 3.48 -14.18
CA THR A 119 9.20 3.62 -15.19
C THR A 119 10.56 3.93 -14.55
N VAL A 120 10.61 4.75 -13.49
CA VAL A 120 11.85 5.01 -12.74
C VAL A 120 12.32 3.75 -12.01
N ALA A 121 11.42 3.00 -11.37
CA ALA A 121 11.78 1.75 -10.69
C ALA A 121 12.34 0.70 -11.67
N ILE A 122 11.65 0.47 -12.79
CA ILE A 122 12.09 -0.47 -13.83
C ILE A 122 13.40 0.02 -14.46
N GLY A 123 13.50 1.31 -14.79
CA GLY A 123 14.71 1.92 -15.34
C GLY A 123 15.91 1.79 -14.39
N GLY A 124 15.69 1.99 -13.08
CA GLY A 124 16.70 1.78 -12.05
C GLY A 124 17.19 0.33 -11.98
N VAL A 125 16.27 -0.65 -11.96
CA VAL A 125 16.62 -2.08 -11.95
C VAL A 125 17.39 -2.48 -13.21
N LEU A 126 16.91 -2.08 -14.39
CA LEU A 126 17.59 -2.34 -15.65
C LEU A 126 18.97 -1.67 -15.71
N GLY A 127 19.08 -0.45 -15.17
CA GLY A 127 20.35 0.27 -15.02
C GLY A 127 21.35 -0.50 -14.15
N ILE A 128 20.91 -0.98 -12.97
CA ILE A 128 21.74 -1.79 -12.07
C ILE A 128 22.19 -3.10 -12.76
N LEU A 129 21.28 -3.80 -13.43
CA LEU A 129 21.59 -5.03 -14.17
C LEU A 129 22.59 -4.76 -15.30
N TYR A 130 22.40 -3.68 -16.06
CA TYR A 130 23.31 -3.26 -17.10
C TYR A 130 24.70 -2.92 -16.54
N TRP A 131 24.77 -2.19 -15.43
CA TRP A 131 26.02 -1.86 -14.75
C TRP A 131 26.75 -3.10 -14.26
N LYS A 132 26.04 -4.07 -13.65
CA LYS A 132 26.62 -5.36 -13.26
C LYS A 132 27.17 -6.12 -14.47
N ARG A 133 26.40 -6.24 -15.55
CA ARG A 133 26.86 -6.89 -16.80
C ARG A 133 28.08 -6.19 -17.41
N ARG A 134 28.15 -4.86 -17.33
CA ARG A 134 29.28 -4.07 -17.84
C ARG A 134 30.52 -4.22 -16.96
N ALA A 135 30.38 -4.29 -15.64
CA ALA A 135 31.49 -4.53 -14.72
C ALA A 135 32.12 -5.92 -14.93
N VAL A 136 31.29 -6.96 -15.07
CA VAL A 136 31.77 -8.31 -15.39
C VAL A 136 32.53 -8.33 -16.72
N ARG A 137 31.98 -7.71 -17.78
CA ARG A 137 32.66 -7.62 -19.10
C ARG A 137 34.03 -6.95 -19.03
N LYS A 138 34.22 -5.92 -18.18
CA LYS A 138 35.53 -5.29 -17.98
C LYS A 138 36.53 -6.23 -17.29
N HIS A 139 36.09 -6.99 -16.29
CA HIS A 139 36.94 -8.00 -15.64
C HIS A 139 37.36 -9.09 -16.63
N THR A 140 36.44 -9.59 -17.45
CA THR A 140 36.76 -10.63 -18.44
C THR A 140 37.73 -10.13 -19.53
N ALA A 141 37.60 -8.87 -19.96
CA ALA A 141 38.52 -8.29 -20.95
C ALA A 141 39.95 -8.14 -20.43
N ASN A 142 40.13 -7.72 -19.17
CA ASN A 142 41.45 -7.60 -18.54
C ASN A 142 42.12 -8.97 -18.30
N ASP A 143 41.32 -10.01 -18.00
CA ASP A 143 41.83 -11.36 -17.76
C ASP A 143 42.32 -12.04 -19.07
N VAL A 144 41.61 -11.80 -20.18
CA VAL A 144 42.02 -12.26 -21.51
C VAL A 144 43.33 -11.60 -21.95
N ASP A 145 43.52 -10.31 -21.69
CA ASP A 145 44.74 -9.59 -22.08
C ASP A 145 45.97 -10.07 -21.29
N LYS A 146 45.81 -10.30 -19.97
CA LYS A 146 46.86 -10.87 -19.12
C LYS A 146 47.27 -12.29 -19.56
N THR A 147 46.29 -13.09 -20.01
CA THR A 147 46.54 -14.43 -20.55
C THR A 147 47.30 -14.38 -21.87
N ARG A 148 47.00 -13.40 -22.75
CA ARG A 148 47.73 -13.17 -24.00
C ARG A 148 49.20 -12.80 -23.77
N LEU A 149 49.48 -11.87 -22.86
CA LEU A 149 50.84 -11.47 -22.51
C LEU A 149 51.64 -12.65 -21.92
N GLY A 150 51.02 -13.46 -21.06
CA GLY A 150 51.65 -14.66 -20.50
C GLY A 150 51.98 -15.73 -21.55
N ASN A 151 51.12 -15.90 -22.56
CA ASN A 151 51.37 -16.84 -23.66
C ASN A 151 52.48 -16.35 -24.60
N ASN A 152 52.49 -15.05 -24.95
CA ASN A 152 53.56 -14.46 -25.77
C ASN A 152 54.94 -14.60 -25.09
N GLN A 153 55.02 -14.39 -23.77
CA GLN A 153 56.26 -14.56 -23.01
C GLN A 153 56.73 -16.04 -23.01
N LYS A 154 55.80 -17.00 -22.90
CA LYS A 154 56.13 -18.43 -23.01
C LYS A 154 56.68 -18.77 -24.39
N GLU A 155 56.08 -18.22 -25.44
CA GLU A 155 56.50 -18.46 -26.82
C GLU A 155 57.92 -17.93 -27.08
N GLU A 156 58.22 -16.73 -26.57
CA GLU A 156 59.57 -16.15 -26.63
C GLU A 156 60.60 -17.00 -25.86
N ASN A 157 60.25 -17.48 -24.67
CA ASN A 157 61.12 -18.34 -23.86
C ASN A 157 61.40 -19.70 -24.52
N VAL A 158 60.42 -20.29 -25.23
CA VAL A 158 60.59 -21.53 -25.99
C VAL A 158 61.51 -21.30 -27.20
N ASN A 159 61.30 -20.21 -27.93
CA ASN A 159 62.14 -19.88 -29.09
C ASN A 159 63.61 -19.63 -28.67
N LEU A 160 63.83 -18.99 -27.52
CA LEU A 160 65.17 -18.77 -26.98
C LEU A 160 65.86 -20.07 -26.55
N SER A 161 65.12 -21.03 -25.99
CA SER A 161 65.69 -22.33 -25.60
C SER A 161 66.02 -23.22 -26.81
N ILE A 162 65.29 -23.09 -27.93
CA ILE A 162 65.63 -23.73 -29.20
C ILE A 162 66.91 -23.13 -29.81
N GLN A 163 67.08 -21.80 -29.78
CA GLN A 163 68.30 -21.11 -30.24
C GLN A 163 69.55 -21.60 -29.50
N ILE A 164 69.50 -21.65 -28.15
CA ILE A 164 70.61 -22.10 -27.31
C ILE A 164 71.00 -23.57 -27.58
N SER A 165 70.03 -24.41 -27.97
CA SER A 165 70.28 -25.82 -28.28
C SER A 165 70.99 -26.00 -29.63
N ASN A 166 70.69 -25.14 -30.63
CA ASN A 166 71.37 -25.16 -31.93
C ASN A 166 72.81 -24.63 -31.85
N GLU A 167 73.09 -23.63 -31.01
CA GLU A 167 74.43 -23.05 -30.86
C GLU A 167 75.42 -23.98 -30.16
N ARG A 168 74.93 -24.93 -29.34
CA ARG A 168 75.79 -25.95 -28.70
C ARG A 168 76.30 -27.01 -29.68
N HIS A 169 75.80 -27.05 -30.92
CA HIS A 169 76.19 -28.04 -31.91
C HIS A 169 77.38 -27.62 -32.81
N ASP A 170 77.83 -26.36 -32.77
CA ASP A 170 78.79 -25.81 -33.74
C ASP A 170 80.19 -25.49 -33.15
N SER A 171 80.45 -25.89 -31.90
CA SER A 171 81.75 -25.70 -31.24
C SER A 171 82.40 -27.04 -30.90
N GLY A 172 82.92 -27.71 -31.92
CA GLY A 172 83.75 -28.92 -31.82
C GLY A 172 84.49 -29.21 -33.13
N ILE A 173 85.50 -28.39 -33.47
CA ILE A 173 86.40 -28.57 -34.63
C ILE A 173 87.29 -29.80 -34.42
N GLY A 174 87.42 -30.65 -35.45
CA GLY A 174 87.93 -32.03 -35.33
C GLY A 174 89.42 -32.29 -35.56
N SER A 175 89.75 -33.59 -35.69
CA SER A 175 90.91 -34.12 -36.43
C SER A 175 90.85 -35.65 -36.58
N SER A 176 91.01 -36.10 -37.82
CA SER A 176 91.79 -37.23 -38.34
C SER A 176 91.61 -38.69 -37.85
N ASP A 177 91.11 -39.49 -38.80
CA ASP A 177 91.68 -40.74 -39.37
C ASP A 177 92.15 -41.94 -38.51
N THR A 178 91.56 -43.07 -38.90
CA THR A 178 92.06 -44.47 -38.92
C THR A 178 92.20 -45.31 -37.65
N SER A 179 91.54 -46.47 -37.73
CA SER A 179 92.02 -47.81 -37.35
C SER A 179 92.24 -48.13 -35.86
N HIS A 180 91.37 -48.96 -35.28
CA HIS A 180 91.75 -50.35 -35.02
C HIS A 180 90.53 -51.24 -34.70
N ARG A 181 90.44 -52.35 -35.43
CA ARG A 181 89.65 -53.54 -35.13
C ARG A 181 90.48 -54.46 -34.24
N THR A 182 89.89 -55.03 -33.19
CA THR A 182 90.01 -56.42 -32.66
C THR A 182 89.36 -56.43 -31.25
N ASN A 183 88.21 -57.07 -31.03
CA ASN A 183 87.89 -58.50 -30.90
C ASN A 183 88.37 -59.18 -29.61
N LEU A 184 87.55 -60.16 -29.20
CA LEU A 184 87.67 -61.20 -28.18
C LEU A 184 87.23 -60.76 -26.77
N GLU A 185 86.37 -61.46 -26.04
CA GLU A 185 85.72 -62.78 -26.20
C GLU A 185 84.54 -62.82 -25.18
N ASN A 186 83.38 -63.40 -25.54
CA ASN A 186 82.88 -64.73 -25.12
C ASN A 186 82.84 -64.91 -23.57
N ILE A 187 81.81 -65.41 -22.89
CA ILE A 187 80.99 -66.66 -22.99
C ILE A 187 79.78 -66.37 -22.03
N GLU A 188 78.50 -66.56 -22.41
CA GLU A 188 77.71 -67.82 -22.23
C GLU A 188 77.61 -68.22 -20.73
N GLU A 189 76.53 -68.67 -20.10
CA GLU A 189 75.20 -69.25 -20.38
C GLU A 189 74.30 -68.73 -19.21
N GLY A 190 72.97 -68.64 -19.24
CA GLY A 190 71.98 -69.62 -19.68
C GLY A 190 71.17 -70.12 -18.47
N ALA A 191 69.91 -70.47 -18.74
CA ALA A 191 68.94 -71.18 -17.88
C ALA A 191 68.27 -70.38 -16.75
N ALA A 192 66.97 -70.51 -16.47
CA ALA A 192 65.90 -71.23 -17.15
C ALA A 192 64.55 -70.80 -16.54
N ASN A 193 63.52 -70.80 -17.39
CA ASN A 193 62.15 -71.27 -17.19
C ASN A 193 61.63 -71.44 -15.75
N THR A 194 60.44 -70.92 -15.48
CA THR A 194 59.16 -71.65 -15.69
C THR A 194 58.01 -70.66 -15.69
#